data_AF-A0A2I0QGQ0-F1
#
_entry.id   AF-A0A2I0QGQ0-F1
#
_cell.length_a   1.000
_cell.length_b   1.000
_cell.length_c   1.000
_cell.angle_alpha   90.00
_cell.angle_beta   90.00
_cell.angle_gamma   90.00
#
_symmetry.space_group_name_H-M   'P 1'
#
loop_
_entity.id
_entity.type
_entity.pdbx_description
1 polymer ?
#
loop_
_entity_poly.entity_id
_entity_poly.type
_entity_poly.pdbx_seq_one_letter_code
_entity_poly.pdbx_strand_id
1 'polypeptide(L)' 'MELLFPFPEIRNGQKELIDDIKTVLETGGTLLAHAPTGIGKTAAALTPSLEYALNNDKIVFFLTSKQSQH' A
#
# COMPACT_ATOMS: atom_id res chain seq x y z
N MET A 1 3.24 -1.12 -16.28
CA MET A 1 1.93 -1.41 -15.66
C MET A 1 1.51 -0.13 -14.95
N GLU A 2 0.33 0.36 -15.27
CA GLU A 2 -0.20 1.59 -14.67
C GLU A 2 -0.37 1.37 -13.17
N LEU A 3 0.04 2.36 -12.35
CA LEU A 3 -0.09 2.22 -10.91
C LEU A 3 -1.59 2.15 -10.59
N LEU A 4 -2.05 1.15 -9.82
CA LEU A 4 -3.47 1.01 -9.43
C LEU A 4 -3.87 2.04 -8.35
N PHE A 5 -3.39 3.27 -8.51
CA PHE A 5 -3.57 4.34 -7.55
C PHE A 5 -4.90 5.06 -7.84
N PRO A 6 -5.80 5.21 -6.84
CA PRO A 6 -7.15 5.69 -7.09
C PRO A 6 -7.26 7.22 -7.23
N PHE A 7 -6.15 7.96 -7.25
CA PHE A 7 -6.13 9.42 -7.33
C PHE A 7 -5.15 9.91 -8.42
N PRO A 8 -5.30 11.14 -8.92
CA PRO A 8 -4.47 11.65 -10.03
C PRO A 8 -2.99 11.78 -9.70
N GLU A 9 -2.64 12.00 -8.43
CA GLU A 9 -1.27 12.30 -8.01
C GLU A 9 -0.89 11.57 -6.72
N ILE A 10 0.35 11.11 -6.68
CA ILE A 10 0.96 10.47 -5.51
C ILE A 10 1.79 11.51 -4.77
N ARG A 11 1.51 11.72 -3.49
CA ARG A 11 2.24 12.65 -2.62
C ARG A 11 3.56 12.02 -2.15
N ASN A 12 4.57 12.84 -1.82
CA ASN A 12 5.89 12.35 -1.41
C ASN A 12 5.85 11.26 -0.33
N GLY A 13 5.14 11.48 0.78
CA GLY A 13 5.02 10.48 1.85
C GLY A 13 4.22 9.23 1.47
N GLN A 14 3.38 9.29 0.43
CA GLN A 14 2.74 8.09 -0.14
C GLN A 14 3.73 7.33 -1.02
N LYS A 15 4.52 8.04 -1.83
CA LYS A 15 5.53 7.46 -2.70
C LYS A 15 6.58 6.67 -1.90
N GLU A 16 7.09 7.26 -0.82
CA GLU A 16 8.04 6.59 0.09
C GLU A 16 7.44 5.27 0.63
N LEU A 17 6.21 5.32 1.14
CA LEU A 17 5.53 4.12 1.64
C LEU A 17 5.27 3.07 0.54
N ILE A 18 4.94 3.51 -0.68
CA ILE A 18 4.73 2.60 -1.83
C ILE A 18 6.03 1.89 -2.18
N ASP A 19 7.14 2.63 -2.27
CA ASP A 19 8.45 2.09 -2.66
C ASP A 19 8.96 1.09 -1.61
N ASP A 20 8.77 1.39 -0.32
CA ASP A 20 9.10 0.47 0.79
C ASP A 20 8.29 -0.82 0.72
N ILE A 21 6.97 -0.72 0.43
CA ILE A 21 6.09 -1.89 0.32
C ILE A 21 6.44 -2.74 -0.91
N LYS A 22 6.74 -2.11 -2.05
CA LYS A 22 7.20 -2.84 -3.24
C LYS A 22 8.46 -3.65 -2.94
N THR A 23 9.43 -3.01 -2.29
CA THR A 23 10.69 -3.64 -1.91
C THR A 23 10.45 -4.87 -1.03
N VAL A 24 9.67 -4.74 0.06
CA VAL A 24 9.46 -5.88 0.98
C VAL A 24 8.64 -7.01 0.36
N LEU A 25 7.73 -6.72 -0.58
CA LEU A 25 6.96 -7.74 -1.30
C LEU A 25 7.85 -8.54 -2.27
N GLU A 26 8.79 -7.88 -2.94
CA GLU A 26 9.74 -8.53 -3.85
C GLU A 26 10.83 -9.32 -3.11
N THR A 27 11.37 -8.78 -2.03
CA THR A 27 12.45 -9.44 -1.26
C THR A 27 11.92 -10.46 -0.24
N GLY A 28 10.63 -10.37 0.10
CA GLY A 28 10.05 -11.02 1.27
C GLY A 28 10.42 -10.30 2.57
N GLY A 29 9.56 -10.39 3.59
CA GLY A 29 9.82 -9.85 4.92
C GLY A 29 8.60 -9.18 5.57
N THR A 30 8.87 -8.29 6.52
CA THR A 30 7.85 -7.49 7.22
C THR A 30 8.30 -6.03 7.27
N LEU A 31 7.41 -5.13 6.85
CA LEU A 31 7.62 -3.69 6.94
C LEU A 31 6.92 -3.14 8.19
N LEU A 32 7.67 -2.39 9.00
CA LEU A 32 7.11 -1.54 10.05
C LEU A 32 7.30 -0.08 9.65
N ALA A 33 6.22 0.57 9.23
CA ALA A 33 6.26 1.96 8.78
C ALA A 33 5.50 2.88 9.74
N HIS A 34 6.11 4.03 10.06
CA HIS A 34 5.41 5.14 10.70
C HIS A 34 5.00 6.15 9.63
N ALA A 35 3.70 6.25 9.37
CA ALA A 35 3.18 7.21 8.41
C ALA A 35 2.12 8.13 9.08
N PRO A 36 2.27 9.46 8.98
CA PRO A 36 1.40 10.41 9.68
C PRO A 36 -0.06 10.33 9.23
N THR A 37 -0.99 10.76 10.08
CA THR A 37 -2.44 10.78 9.77
C THR A 37 -2.75 11.70 8.57
N GLY A 38 -3.84 11.41 7.86
CA GLY A 38 -4.29 12.23 6.72
C GLY A 38 -3.52 12.06 5.41
N ILE A 39 -2.38 11.38 5.37
CA ILE A 39 -1.60 11.24 4.13
C ILE A 39 -2.21 10.29 3.09
N GLY A 40 -3.27 9.53 3.41
CA GLY A 40 -3.82 8.51 2.51
C GLY A 40 -3.07 7.18 2.52
N LYS A 41 -2.60 6.73 3.70
CA LYS A 41 -1.86 5.47 3.90
C LYS A 41 -2.55 4.24 3.30
N THR A 42 -3.88 4.18 3.37
CA THR A 42 -4.65 3.05 2.86
C THR A 42 -4.45 2.87 1.37
N ALA A 43 -4.59 3.95 0.59
CA ALA A 43 -4.36 3.90 -0.85
C ALA A 43 -2.88 3.59 -1.17
N ALA A 44 -1.96 4.23 -0.45
CA ALA A 44 -0.52 3.98 -0.60
C ALA A 44 -0.11 2.54 -0.26
N ALA A 45 -0.78 1.88 0.69
CA ALA A 45 -0.48 0.51 1.07
C ALA A 45 -1.15 -0.53 0.15
N LEU A 46 -2.41 -0.30 -0.23
CA LEU A 46 -3.16 -1.24 -1.05
C LEU A 46 -2.70 -1.26 -2.50
N THR A 47 -2.25 -0.13 -3.06
CA THR A 47 -1.82 -0.03 -4.46
C THR A 47 -0.71 -1.03 -4.82
N PRO A 48 0.49 -1.00 -4.19
CA PRO A 48 1.55 -1.96 -4.48
C PRO A 48 1.18 -3.39 -4.04
N SER A 49 0.34 -3.55 -3.01
CA SER A 49 -0.09 -4.86 -2.53
C SER A 49 -1.02 -5.56 -3.52
N LEU A 50 -1.96 -4.83 -4.12
CA LEU A 50 -2.88 -5.36 -5.14
C LEU A 50 -2.14 -5.65 -6.45
N GLU A 51 -1.25 -4.77 -6.89
CA GLU A 51 -0.38 -5.01 -8.05
C GLU A 51 0.41 -6.31 -7.90
N TYR A 52 1.07 -6.48 -6.75
CA TYR A 52 1.82 -7.69 -6.47
C TYR A 52 0.91 -8.92 -6.44
N ALA A 53 -0.25 -8.82 -5.77
CA ALA A 53 -1.16 -9.95 -5.63
C ALA A 53 -1.74 -10.42 -6.97
N LEU A 54 -2.13 -9.49 -7.85
CA LEU A 54 -2.62 -9.81 -9.20
C LEU A 54 -1.54 -10.51 -10.05
N ASN A 55 -0.29 -10.07 -9.95
CA ASN A 55 0.81 -10.61 -10.73
C ASN A 55 1.33 -11.96 -10.21
N ASN A 56 1.03 -12.31 -8.95
CA ASN A 56 1.58 -13.49 -8.28
C ASN A 56 0.52 -14.45 -7.74
N ASP A 57 -0.74 -14.32 -8.20
CA ASP A 57 -1.90 -15.12 -7.77
C ASP A 57 -2.02 -15.20 -6.23
N LYS A 58 -2.04 -14.04 -5.58
CA LYS A 58 -2.17 -13.90 -4.12
C LYS A 58 -3.45 -13.18 -3.71
N ILE A 59 -3.73 -13.21 -2.41
CA ILE A 59 -4.83 -12.49 -1.78
C ILE A 59 -4.25 -11.39 -0.88
N VAL A 60 -4.79 -10.18 -0.96
CA VAL A 60 -4.49 -9.09 -0.02
C VAL A 60 -5.46 -9.19 1.16
N PHE A 61 -4.92 -9.42 2.36
CA PHE A 61 -5.69 -9.39 3.59
C PHE A 61 -5.41 -8.10 4.36
N PHE A 62 -6.37 -7.18 4.37
CA PHE A 62 -6.21 -5.86 4.97
C PHE A 62 -6.92 -5.78 6.32
N LEU A 63 -6.16 -5.50 7.39
CA LEU A 63 -6.65 -5.47 8.77
C LEU A 63 -6.58 -4.05 9.33
N THR A 64 -7.68 -3.61 9.96
CA THR A 64 -7.77 -2.34 10.69
C THR A 64 -8.35 -2.59 12.08
N SER A 65 -7.98 -1.77 13.07
CA SER A 65 -8.39 -1.96 14.47
C SER A 65 -9.87 -1.63 14.74
N LYS A 66 -10.58 -0.98 13.80
CA LYS A 66 -12.00 -0.61 13.93
C LYS A 66 -12.76 -0.81 12.61
N GLN A 67 -14.03 -1.20 12.71
CA GLN A 67 -15.00 -1.31 11.60
C GLN A 67 -15.63 0.04 11.18
N SER A 68 -15.21 1.18 11.75
CA SER A 68 -15.80 2.48 11.44
C SER A 68 -15.11 3.13 10.25
N GLN A 69 -15.55 2.78 9.03
CA GLN A 69 -15.55 3.71 7.90
C GLN A 69 -16.95 4.33 7.88
N HIS A 70 -17.12 5.46 8.58
CA HIS A 70 -18.26 6.34 8.32
C HIS A 70 -17.88 7.28 7.17
#